data_AF-A0A2V9IFX8-F1
#
_entry.id   AF-A0A2V9IFX8-F1
#
_cell.length_a   1.000
_cell.length_b   1.000
_cell.length_c   1.000
_cell.angle_alpha   90.00
_cell.angle_beta   90.00
_cell.angle_gamma   90.00
#
_symmetry.space_group_name_H-M   'P 1'
#
loop_
_entity.id
_entity.type
_entity.pdbx_description
1 polymer ?
#
loop_
_entity_poly.entity_id
_entity_poly.type
_entity_poly.pdbx_seq_one_letter_code
_entity_poly.pdbx_strand_id
1 'polypeptide(L)'
;GDGFRTLCDSTAAACSNDVSHTEALRYEKQLGNILRAAQVRWPNLKQVFLSVRLYGGYANTNHSPEPYPYEYGFSSKWLIEAQILQIRSGGSTVDPITGDLNYKNGVAPWAAWGPYLWADRDIPRSDGLIWCNGQAAAPCSGEVDYLTDGTHPNATGDQKAAGLMMNFFLASPYTPWFKP
;
A
#
# COMPACT_ATOMS: atom_id res chain seq x y z
N GLY A 1 -13.41 -19.13 -2.76
CA GLY A 1 -12.66 -18.51 -1.65
C GLY A 1 -12.30 -17.15 -2.13
N ASP A 2 -13.22 -16.21 -1.96
CA ASP A 2 -13.45 -15.16 -2.97
C ASP A 2 -12.60 -13.91 -2.71
N GLY A 3 -11.46 -14.06 -2.04
CA GLY A 3 -10.47 -12.99 -1.76
C GLY A 3 -10.95 -11.87 -0.83
N PHE A 4 -12.26 -11.68 -0.69
CA PHE A 4 -12.85 -10.59 0.07
C PHE A 4 -12.79 -10.88 1.58
N ARG A 5 -12.20 -9.97 2.35
CA ARG A 5 -12.35 -9.93 3.82
C ARG A 5 -13.00 -8.62 4.20
N THR A 6 -14.08 -8.69 4.96
CA THR A 6 -14.76 -7.50 5.47
C THR A 6 -13.83 -6.75 6.43
N LEU A 7 -13.78 -5.41 6.35
CA LEU A 7 -13.05 -4.57 7.33
C LEU A 7 -13.74 -4.52 8.70
N CYS A 8 -14.98 -4.94 8.75
CA CYS A 8 -15.82 -4.95 9.94
C CYS A 8 -16.61 -6.26 10.04
N ASP A 9 -17.12 -6.53 11.24
CA ASP A 9 -18.00 -7.65 11.51
C ASP A 9 -19.34 -7.45 10.79
N SER A 10 -19.68 -8.32 9.84
CA SER A 10 -20.92 -8.24 9.06
C SER A 10 -22.19 -8.41 9.90
N THR A 11 -22.06 -8.86 11.16
CA THR A 11 -23.19 -8.94 12.09
C THR A 11 -23.47 -7.63 12.81
N ALA A 12 -22.55 -6.66 12.75
CA ALA A 12 -22.78 -5.31 13.27
C ALA A 12 -23.68 -4.53 12.32
N ALA A 13 -24.76 -3.94 12.85
CA ALA A 13 -25.81 -3.26 12.06
C ALA A 13 -25.33 -2.08 11.21
N ALA A 14 -24.14 -1.54 11.48
CA ALA A 14 -23.52 -0.45 10.73
C ALA A 14 -22.31 -0.90 9.88
N CYS A 15 -22.04 -2.21 9.80
CA CYS A 15 -20.95 -2.71 8.97
C CYS A 15 -21.39 -2.82 7.52
N SER A 16 -20.87 -1.93 6.67
CA SER A 16 -20.98 -2.03 5.23
C SER A 16 -19.58 -2.00 4.60
N ASN A 17 -19.35 -2.89 3.63
CA ASN A 17 -18.11 -2.98 2.85
C ASN A 17 -18.44 -2.74 1.38
N ASP A 18 -18.47 -1.47 0.99
CA ASP A 18 -18.83 -1.05 -0.36
C ASP A 18 -17.89 0.05 -0.86
N VAL A 19 -17.58 0.05 -2.15
CA VAL A 19 -16.66 1.01 -2.78
C VAL A 19 -17.11 2.47 -2.68
N SER A 20 -18.38 2.74 -2.36
CA SER A 20 -18.92 4.09 -2.18
C SER A 20 -18.55 4.73 -0.84
N HIS A 21 -18.23 3.94 0.19
CA HIS A 21 -17.96 4.46 1.55
C HIS A 21 -16.87 3.70 2.31
N THR A 22 -16.29 2.63 1.75
CA THR A 22 -15.18 1.88 2.35
C THR A 22 -13.90 2.23 1.62
N GLU A 23 -13.00 2.94 2.29
CA GLU A 23 -11.81 3.52 1.67
C GLU A 23 -10.83 2.46 1.17
N ALA A 24 -10.64 1.36 1.91
CA ALA A 24 -9.81 0.25 1.44
C ALA A 24 -10.30 -0.31 0.10
N LEU A 25 -11.61 -0.50 -0.09
CA LEU A 25 -12.18 -1.01 -1.35
C LEU A 25 -12.12 0.03 -2.47
N ARG A 26 -12.35 1.30 -2.14
CA ARG A 26 -12.24 2.40 -3.09
C ARG A 26 -10.82 2.49 -3.64
N TYR A 27 -9.82 2.44 -2.77
CA TYR A 27 -8.42 2.50 -3.17
C TYR A 27 -7.96 1.22 -3.88
N GLU A 28 -8.44 0.04 -3.49
CA GLU A 28 -8.22 -1.21 -4.23
C GLU A 28 -8.70 -1.12 -5.69
N LYS A 29 -9.93 -0.64 -5.90
CA LYS A 29 -10.49 -0.40 -7.23
C LYS A 29 -9.64 0.58 -8.03
N GLN A 30 -9.18 1.67 -7.40
CA GLN A 30 -8.32 2.65 -8.04
C GLN A 30 -6.97 2.05 -8.43
N LEU A 31 -6.34 1.26 -7.57
CA LEU A 31 -5.08 0.57 -7.88
C LEU A 31 -5.25 -0.39 -9.07
N GLY A 32 -6.34 -1.17 -9.11
CA GLY A 32 -6.61 -2.04 -10.26
C GLY A 32 -6.74 -1.26 -11.57
N ASN A 33 -7.44 -0.12 -11.55
CA ASN A 33 -7.53 0.78 -12.70
C ASN A 33 -6.16 1.35 -13.10
N ILE A 34 -5.35 1.75 -12.12
CA ILE A 34 -3.99 2.28 -12.34
C ILE A 34 -3.12 1.23 -13.01
N LEU A 35 -3.16 -0.04 -12.58
CA LEU A 35 -2.34 -1.11 -13.16
C LEU A 35 -2.69 -1.36 -14.63
N ARG A 36 -3.99 -1.43 -14.97
CA ARG A 36 -4.41 -1.56 -16.37
C ARG A 36 -4.04 -0.33 -17.21
N ALA A 37 -4.26 0.87 -16.67
CA ALA A 37 -3.89 2.12 -17.36
C ALA A 37 -2.37 2.22 -17.58
N ALA A 38 -1.57 1.77 -16.60
CA ALA A 38 -0.12 1.70 -16.71
C ALA A 38 0.30 0.72 -17.81
N GLN A 39 -0.33 -0.46 -17.92
CA GLN A 39 -0.04 -1.42 -18.99
C GLN A 39 -0.35 -0.86 -20.39
N VAL A 40 -1.46 -0.11 -20.52
CA VAL A 40 -1.81 0.58 -21.78
C VAL A 40 -0.77 1.63 -22.13
N ARG A 41 -0.33 2.42 -21.15
CA ARG A 41 0.65 3.50 -21.36
C ARG A 41 2.07 2.97 -21.61
N TRP A 42 2.44 1.89 -20.94
CA TRP A 42 3.75 1.26 -21.01
C TRP A 42 3.58 -0.24 -21.32
N PRO A 43 3.44 -0.62 -22.60
CA PRO A 43 3.18 -2.01 -22.99
C PRO A 43 4.26 -3.02 -22.55
N ASN A 44 5.47 -2.54 -22.28
CA ASN A 44 6.60 -3.34 -21.80
C ASN A 44 6.73 -3.34 -20.25
N LEU A 45 5.81 -2.72 -19.52
CA LEU A 45 5.78 -2.77 -18.07
C LEU A 45 5.53 -4.21 -17.63
N LYS A 46 6.43 -4.74 -16.79
CA LYS A 46 6.38 -6.14 -16.33
C LYS A 46 6.07 -6.26 -14.84
N GLN A 47 6.60 -5.36 -14.03
CA GLN A 47 6.56 -5.45 -12.57
C GLN A 47 6.09 -4.12 -11.98
N VAL A 48 5.21 -4.19 -10.99
CA VAL A 48 4.82 -3.07 -10.12
C VAL A 48 4.92 -3.52 -8.68
N PHE A 49 5.64 -2.75 -7.87
CA PHE A 49 5.75 -2.98 -6.43
C PHE A 49 4.92 -1.93 -5.69
N LEU A 50 3.93 -2.37 -4.92
CA LEU A 50 3.02 -1.50 -4.21
C LEU A 50 3.59 -1.15 -2.84
N SER A 51 3.87 0.13 -2.63
CA SER A 51 4.17 0.72 -1.33
C SER A 51 2.99 1.55 -0.85
N VAL A 52 2.63 1.36 0.41
CA VAL A 52 1.56 2.14 1.04
C VAL A 52 2.10 3.45 1.61
N ARG A 53 1.21 4.40 1.85
CA ARG A 53 1.56 5.70 2.45
C ARG A 53 2.09 5.49 3.88
N LEU A 54 3.01 6.37 4.28
CA LEU A 54 3.49 6.49 5.66
C LEU A 54 2.35 6.90 6.62
N TYR A 55 2.63 6.84 7.92
CA TYR A 55 1.65 7.12 8.97
C TYR A 55 0.98 8.49 8.77
N GLY A 56 -0.36 8.53 8.87
CA GLY A 56 -1.14 9.74 8.62
C GLY A 56 -1.67 10.45 9.86
N GLY A 57 -1.41 9.93 11.06
CA GLY A 57 -2.12 10.38 12.26
C GLY A 57 -1.56 11.64 12.90
N TYR A 58 -0.48 12.18 12.37
CA TYR A 58 0.06 13.50 12.74
C TYR A 58 -0.49 14.63 11.87
N ALA A 59 -1.21 14.32 10.78
CA ALA A 59 -1.70 15.31 9.85
C ALA A 59 -2.64 16.31 10.54
N ASN A 60 -2.37 17.61 10.35
CA ASN A 60 -3.23 18.70 10.81
C ASN A 60 -4.02 19.36 9.67
N THR A 61 -3.98 18.75 8.48
CA THR A 61 -4.75 19.12 7.30
C THR A 61 -5.60 17.94 6.83
N ASN A 62 -6.59 18.18 5.95
CA ASN A 62 -7.45 17.13 5.40
C ASN A 62 -6.79 16.36 4.23
N HIS A 63 -5.48 16.15 4.26
CA HIS A 63 -4.72 15.54 3.18
C HIS A 63 -4.49 14.03 3.43
N SER A 64 -5.58 13.26 3.40
CA SER A 64 -5.58 11.80 3.67
C SER A 64 -4.94 11.45 5.04
N PRO A 65 -5.51 11.94 6.17
CA PRO A 65 -5.08 11.58 7.52
C PRO A 65 -5.41 10.10 7.83
N GLU A 66 -5.11 9.59 9.02
CA GLU A 66 -5.72 8.29 9.42
C GLU A 66 -7.26 8.39 9.41
N PRO A 67 -7.99 7.32 9.02
CA PRO A 67 -7.53 5.94 8.81
C PRO A 67 -7.10 5.60 7.36
N TYR A 68 -7.00 6.57 6.44
CA TYR A 68 -6.77 6.27 5.03
C TYR A 68 -5.47 5.49 4.78
N PRO A 69 -4.27 5.90 5.29
CA PRO A 69 -3.02 5.16 5.08
C PRO A 69 -3.05 3.76 5.68
N TYR A 70 -3.66 3.60 6.87
CA TYR A 70 -3.86 2.29 7.47
C TYR A 70 -4.71 1.39 6.56
N GLU A 71 -5.81 1.91 6.02
CA GLU A 71 -6.69 1.17 5.12
C GLU A 71 -6.04 0.78 3.78
N TYR A 72 -5.11 1.60 3.26
CA TYR A 72 -4.39 1.30 2.01
C TYR A 72 -3.54 0.03 2.09
N GLY A 73 -3.16 -0.40 3.31
CA GLY A 73 -2.56 -1.70 3.58
C GLY A 73 -3.44 -2.86 3.13
N PHE A 74 -4.74 -2.79 3.45
CA PHE A 74 -5.72 -3.79 3.05
C PHE A 74 -5.97 -3.75 1.54
N SER A 75 -6.08 -2.55 0.95
CA SER A 75 -6.24 -2.41 -0.50
C SER A 75 -5.12 -3.10 -1.29
N SER A 76 -3.87 -2.89 -0.88
CA SER A 76 -2.71 -3.50 -1.55
C SER A 76 -2.71 -5.01 -1.37
N LYS A 77 -3.09 -5.49 -0.18
CA LYS A 77 -3.24 -6.92 0.12
C LYS A 77 -4.24 -7.58 -0.81
N TRP A 78 -5.45 -7.04 -0.84
CA TRP A 78 -6.56 -7.64 -1.58
C TRP A 78 -6.34 -7.60 -3.08
N LEU A 79 -5.75 -6.51 -3.60
CA LEU A 79 -5.35 -6.47 -5.01
C LEU A 79 -4.36 -7.58 -5.37
N ILE A 80 -3.32 -7.77 -4.57
CA ILE A 80 -2.32 -8.82 -4.81
C ILE A 80 -2.98 -10.20 -4.71
N GLU A 81 -3.86 -10.41 -3.73
CA GLU A 81 -4.64 -11.64 -3.59
C GLU A 81 -5.55 -11.89 -4.81
N ALA A 82 -6.26 -10.87 -5.30
CA ALA A 82 -7.10 -10.93 -6.49
C ALA A 82 -6.30 -11.35 -7.73
N GLN A 83 -5.13 -10.75 -7.97
CA GLN A 83 -4.28 -11.14 -9.09
C GLN A 83 -3.78 -12.59 -8.94
N ILE A 84 -3.40 -13.03 -7.73
CA ILE A 84 -2.99 -14.41 -7.47
C ILE A 84 -4.14 -15.39 -7.76
N LEU A 85 -5.35 -15.11 -7.28
CA LEU A 85 -6.51 -15.96 -7.46
C LEU A 85 -6.89 -16.07 -8.94
N GLN A 86 -6.92 -14.94 -9.66
CA GLN A 86 -7.19 -14.93 -11.09
C GLN A 86 -6.20 -15.79 -11.87
N ILE A 87 -4.90 -15.69 -11.56
CA ILE A 87 -3.87 -16.45 -12.27
C ILE A 87 -3.94 -17.94 -11.94
N ARG A 88 -4.24 -18.29 -10.69
CA ARG A 88 -4.43 -19.69 -10.26
C ARG A 88 -5.65 -20.32 -10.93
N SER A 89 -6.69 -19.55 -11.20
CA SER A 89 -7.90 -20.04 -11.87
C SER A 89 -7.80 -20.03 -13.40
N GLY A 90 -6.60 -19.81 -13.96
CA GLY A 90 -6.39 -19.75 -15.42
C GLY A 90 -7.06 -18.55 -16.09
N GLY A 91 -7.37 -17.50 -15.31
CA GLY A 91 -8.07 -16.30 -15.78
C GLY A 91 -9.59 -16.35 -15.65
N SER A 92 -10.18 -17.44 -15.16
CA SER A 92 -11.64 -17.61 -15.03
C SER A 92 -12.26 -16.81 -13.88
N THR A 93 -11.46 -16.37 -12.92
CA THR A 93 -11.89 -15.57 -11.76
C THR A 93 -11.43 -14.15 -11.94
N VAL A 94 -12.35 -13.22 -12.11
CA VAL A 94 -12.06 -11.78 -12.11
C VAL A 94 -12.68 -11.19 -10.85
N ASP A 95 -11.86 -10.55 -10.04
CA ASP A 95 -12.36 -9.85 -8.85
C ASP A 95 -13.16 -8.60 -9.29
N PRO A 96 -14.39 -8.42 -8.78
CA PRO A 96 -15.27 -7.34 -9.25
C PRO A 96 -14.83 -5.94 -8.79
N ILE A 97 -13.95 -5.83 -7.80
CA ILE A 97 -13.48 -4.55 -7.26
C ILE A 97 -12.29 -4.06 -8.08
N THR A 98 -11.28 -4.89 -8.19
CA THR A 98 -10.04 -4.60 -8.90
C THR A 98 -10.19 -4.68 -10.41
N GLY A 99 -11.06 -5.55 -10.94
CA GLY A 99 -11.20 -5.86 -12.36
C GLY A 99 -10.16 -6.87 -12.86
N ASP A 100 -10.04 -7.01 -14.19
CA ASP A 100 -9.07 -7.94 -14.79
C ASP A 100 -7.62 -7.48 -14.51
N LEU A 101 -6.82 -8.36 -13.91
CA LEU A 101 -5.42 -8.17 -13.54
C LEU A 101 -4.50 -9.25 -14.15
N ASN A 102 -4.95 -9.96 -15.19
CA ASN A 102 -4.17 -11.06 -15.75
C ASN A 102 -2.88 -10.54 -16.42
N TYR A 103 -1.73 -10.86 -15.82
CA TYR A 103 -0.43 -10.47 -16.39
C TYR A 103 0.09 -11.41 -17.47
N LYS A 104 -0.50 -12.62 -17.62
CA LYS A 104 -0.06 -13.60 -18.64
C LYS A 104 -0.54 -13.24 -20.04
N ASN A 105 -1.65 -12.51 -20.16
CA ASN A 105 -2.19 -12.02 -21.44
C ASN A 105 -1.95 -10.52 -21.64
N GLY A 106 -1.21 -9.86 -20.74
CA GLY A 106 -0.83 -8.45 -20.86
C GLY A 106 -1.93 -7.44 -20.53
N VAL A 107 -2.96 -7.82 -19.76
CA VAL A 107 -4.01 -6.87 -19.32
C VAL A 107 -3.50 -5.92 -18.23
N ALA A 108 -2.67 -6.43 -17.32
CA ALA A 108 -2.02 -5.65 -16.26
C ALA A 108 -0.60 -6.18 -16.02
N PRO A 109 0.32 -5.41 -15.43
CA PRO A 109 1.63 -5.94 -15.04
C PRO A 109 1.50 -6.89 -13.84
N TRP A 110 2.54 -7.68 -13.60
CA TRP A 110 2.65 -8.42 -12.34
C TRP A 110 2.81 -7.44 -11.17
N ALA A 111 1.95 -7.56 -10.17
CA ALA A 111 1.93 -6.71 -8.99
C ALA A 111 2.36 -7.50 -7.75
N ALA A 112 3.21 -6.89 -6.93
CA ALA A 112 3.69 -7.49 -5.69
C ALA A 112 3.89 -6.44 -4.60
N TRP A 113 4.17 -6.91 -3.38
CA TRP A 113 4.51 -6.07 -2.25
C TRP A 113 5.83 -5.33 -2.49
N GLY A 114 5.79 -4.01 -2.38
CA GLY A 114 6.97 -3.17 -2.21
C GLY A 114 7.34 -3.03 -0.73
N PRO A 115 8.27 -2.11 -0.40
CA PRO A 115 8.53 -1.75 0.99
C PRO A 115 7.25 -1.19 1.64
N TYR A 116 6.96 -1.67 2.85
CA TYR A 116 5.78 -1.27 3.61
C TYR A 116 6.12 -0.09 4.51
N LEU A 117 5.68 1.11 4.14
CA LEU A 117 6.11 2.36 4.78
C LEU A 117 5.24 2.76 5.99
N TRP A 118 4.08 2.12 6.19
CA TRP A 118 3.23 2.42 7.32
C TRP A 118 3.76 1.78 8.62
N ALA A 119 3.76 2.55 9.70
CA ALA A 119 3.97 2.11 11.09
C ALA A 119 3.10 2.97 12.01
N ASP A 120 2.64 2.43 13.14
CA ASP A 120 1.75 3.17 14.05
C ASP A 120 2.56 4.11 14.95
N ARG A 121 2.67 5.39 14.57
CA ARG A 121 3.35 6.41 15.39
C ARG A 121 4.78 5.96 15.79
N ASP A 122 5.06 6.08 17.09
CA ASP A 122 6.22 5.65 17.84
C ASP A 122 6.06 4.23 18.42
N ILE A 123 5.17 3.40 17.87
CA ILE A 123 5.10 1.97 18.18
C ILE A 123 5.96 1.21 17.16
N PRO A 124 7.10 0.61 17.55
CA PRO A 124 7.97 -0.07 16.62
C PRO A 124 7.28 -1.24 15.92
N ARG A 125 7.39 -1.27 14.59
CA ARG A 125 7.13 -2.50 13.82
C ARG A 125 8.18 -3.57 14.19
N SER A 126 7.92 -4.83 13.83
CA SER A 126 8.84 -5.94 14.09
C SER A 126 10.25 -5.77 13.50
N ASP A 127 10.43 -4.88 12.52
CA ASP A 127 11.72 -4.52 11.94
C ASP A 127 12.26 -3.15 12.42
N GLY A 128 11.63 -2.59 13.46
CA GLY A 128 12.06 -1.36 14.11
C GLY A 128 11.59 -0.07 13.44
N LEU A 129 10.81 -0.13 12.35
CA LEU A 129 10.28 1.09 11.72
C LEU A 129 9.36 1.85 12.70
N ILE A 130 9.63 3.14 12.88
CA ILE A 130 8.82 4.12 13.60
C ILE A 130 8.77 5.44 12.84
N TRP A 131 7.70 6.21 13.07
CA TRP A 131 7.52 7.57 12.60
C TRP A 131 7.37 8.51 13.80
N CYS A 132 8.36 9.36 14.01
CA CYS A 132 8.43 10.28 15.14
C CYS A 132 8.00 11.69 14.72
N ASN A 133 7.38 12.40 15.65
CA ASN A 133 6.91 13.77 15.49
C ASN A 133 7.15 14.59 16.76
N GLY A 134 8.37 14.50 17.30
CA GLY A 134 8.81 15.27 18.47
C GLY A 134 8.53 14.64 19.83
N GLN A 135 8.13 13.37 19.89
CA GLN A 135 7.99 12.66 21.16
C GLN A 135 9.34 12.60 21.88
N ALA A 136 9.36 13.03 23.15
CA ALA A 136 10.58 13.09 23.96
C ALA A 136 10.97 11.75 24.60
N ALA A 137 10.04 10.78 24.64
CA ALA A 137 10.25 9.47 25.23
C ALA A 137 10.57 8.43 24.15
N ALA A 138 11.35 7.42 24.55
CA ALA A 138 11.64 6.25 23.71
C ALA A 138 10.34 5.61 23.16
N PRO A 139 10.35 5.11 21.92
CA PRO A 139 11.53 4.91 21.07
C PRO A 139 12.00 6.15 20.30
N CYS A 140 11.26 7.26 20.35
CA CYS A 140 11.72 8.54 19.85
C CYS A 140 12.63 9.26 20.87
N SER A 141 13.28 10.35 20.47
CA SER A 141 14.15 11.18 21.31
C SER A 141 14.09 12.66 20.89
N GLY A 142 12.91 13.11 20.46
CA GLY A 142 12.65 14.48 20.01
C GLY A 142 12.83 14.69 18.49
N GLU A 143 13.19 13.66 17.73
CA GLU A 143 13.23 13.74 16.28
C GLU A 143 11.83 13.92 15.67
N VAL A 144 11.82 14.61 14.53
CA VAL A 144 10.61 14.90 13.76
C VAL A 144 10.87 14.37 12.36
N ASP A 145 10.01 13.49 11.87
CA ASP A 145 10.10 12.94 10.51
C ASP A 145 9.22 13.71 9.50
N TYR A 146 8.36 14.61 9.97
CA TYR A 146 7.38 15.32 9.15
C TYR A 146 7.70 16.81 9.02
N LEU A 147 7.15 17.43 7.98
CA LEU A 147 6.95 18.87 7.94
C LEU A 147 5.89 19.28 8.96
N THR A 148 5.74 20.59 9.15
CA THR A 148 4.78 21.17 10.10
C THR A 148 3.32 20.82 9.81
N ASP A 149 3.00 20.27 8.64
CA ASP A 149 1.66 19.80 8.28
C ASP A 149 1.34 18.36 8.76
N GLY A 150 2.33 17.67 9.35
CA GLY A 150 2.21 16.29 9.83
C GLY A 150 1.82 15.27 8.76
N THR A 151 1.95 15.64 7.48
CA THR A 151 1.53 14.87 6.31
C THR A 151 2.72 14.51 5.46
N HIS A 152 3.52 15.52 5.09
CA HIS A 152 4.68 15.31 4.24
C HIS A 152 5.89 14.99 5.10
N PRO A 153 6.72 14.01 4.71
CA PRO A 153 8.02 13.83 5.33
C PRO A 153 8.89 15.08 5.18
N ASN A 154 9.71 15.37 6.19
CA ASN A 154 10.83 16.30 6.06
C ASN A 154 12.08 15.54 5.57
N ALA A 155 13.25 16.21 5.52
CA ALA A 155 14.49 15.58 5.07
C ALA A 155 14.85 14.29 5.83
N THR A 156 14.58 14.20 7.13
CA THR A 156 14.81 12.99 7.94
C THR A 156 13.83 11.89 7.56
N GLY A 157 12.54 12.22 7.43
CA GLY A 157 11.51 11.27 7.01
C GLY A 157 11.72 10.77 5.58
N ASP A 158 12.14 11.65 4.67
CA ASP A 158 12.47 11.34 3.28
C ASP A 158 13.63 10.34 3.22
N GLN A 159 14.70 10.58 3.98
CA GLN A 159 15.84 9.66 4.07
C GLN A 159 15.41 8.28 4.60
N LYS A 160 14.53 8.25 5.61
CA LYS A 160 13.99 7.00 6.16
C LYS A 160 13.18 6.23 5.12
N ALA A 161 12.25 6.90 4.42
CA ALA A 161 11.44 6.29 3.36
C ALA A 161 12.31 5.81 2.18
N ALA A 162 13.23 6.64 1.72
CA ALA A 162 14.16 6.30 0.65
C ALA A 162 15.06 5.12 1.04
N GLY A 163 15.52 5.05 2.29
CA GLY A 163 16.28 3.93 2.82
C GLY A 163 15.52 2.61 2.75
N LEU A 164 14.23 2.59 3.14
CA LEU A 164 13.37 1.42 3.01
C LEU A 164 13.23 0.98 1.54
N MET A 165 13.04 1.93 0.62
CA MET A 165 12.96 1.64 -0.81
C MET A 165 14.26 1.10 -1.38
N MET A 166 15.38 1.75 -1.07
CA MET A 166 16.70 1.33 -1.53
C MET A 166 17.03 -0.08 -1.02
N ASN A 167 16.78 -0.35 0.27
CA ASN A 167 16.99 -1.68 0.84
C ASN A 167 16.12 -2.73 0.14
N PHE A 168 14.85 -2.43 -0.14
CA PHE A 168 13.99 -3.33 -0.88
C PHE A 168 14.53 -3.64 -2.27
N PHE A 169 14.84 -2.62 -3.08
CA PHE A 169 15.29 -2.82 -4.45
C PHE A 169 16.68 -3.48 -4.54
N LEU A 170 17.54 -3.26 -3.55
CA LEU A 170 18.84 -3.92 -3.47
C LEU A 170 18.76 -5.36 -2.93
N ALA A 171 17.82 -5.68 -2.05
CA ALA A 171 17.77 -7.00 -1.38
C ALA A 171 16.75 -7.97 -2.01
N SER A 172 15.74 -7.47 -2.71
CA SER A 172 14.66 -8.30 -3.22
C SER A 172 15.12 -9.23 -4.35
N PRO A 173 14.76 -10.54 -4.31
CA PRO A 173 15.05 -11.46 -5.41
C PRO A 173 14.24 -11.14 -6.67
N TYR A 174 13.24 -10.25 -6.58
CA TYR A 174 12.39 -9.84 -7.69
C TYR A 174 12.91 -8.60 -8.43
N THR A 175 13.94 -7.93 -7.92
CA THR A 175 14.53 -6.72 -8.51
C THR A 175 16.01 -6.88 -8.88
N PRO A 176 16.47 -8.00 -9.46
CA PRO A 176 17.89 -8.16 -9.82
C PRO A 176 18.35 -7.13 -10.84
N TRP A 177 17.42 -6.57 -11.63
CA TRP A 177 17.66 -5.52 -12.62
C TRP A 177 18.02 -4.16 -12.01
N PHE A 178 17.81 -3.96 -10.71
CA PHE A 178 18.08 -2.68 -10.05
C PHE A 178 19.57 -2.46 -9.75
N LYS A 179 20.33 -3.56 -9.62
CA LYS A 179 21.79 -3.49 -9.52
C LYS A 179 22.39 -3.56 -10.93
N PRO A 180 23.39 -2.73 -11.25
CA PRO A 180 24.17 -2.86 -12.47
C PRO A 180 24.87 -4.23 -12.58
#